data_AF-A0A3M1Q3C2-F1
#
_entry.id   AF-A0A3M1Q3C2-F1
#
_cell.length_a   1.000
_cell.length_b   1.000
_cell.length_c   1.000
_cell.angle_alpha   90.00
_cell.angle_beta   90.00
_cell.angle_gamma   90.00
#
_symmetry.space_group_name_H-M   'P 1'
#
loop_
_entity.id
_entity.type
_entity.pdbx_description
1 polymer ?
#
loop_
_entity_poly.entity_id
_entity_poly.type
_entity_poly.pdbx_seq_one_letter_code
_entity_poly.pdbx_strand_id
1 'polypeptide(L)'
;MVPIRCDRSDIAAHYIPAGDLAREAGDEKFSNSVMVGAFLAVRDELDPAYIEQAIRTLVGAKRPDLVEPNLQALDAGRGWLTGHASDSISVTRSTP
;
A
#
# COMPACT_ATOMS: atom_id res chain seq x y z
N MET A 1 5.28 -12.79 -6.28
CA MET A 1 6.75 -12.67 -6.10
C MET A 1 7.34 -11.80 -7.21
N VAL A 2 8.23 -10.86 -6.88
CA VAL A 2 8.96 -10.05 -7.87
C VAL A 2 10.36 -10.66 -8.06
N PRO A 3 10.64 -11.36 -9.18
CA PRO A 3 11.87 -12.12 -9.34
C PRO A 3 13.10 -11.24 -9.60
N ILE A 4 12.90 -10.04 -10.15
CA ILE A 4 13.97 -9.08 -10.43
C ILE A 4 13.89 -7.97 -9.40
N ARG A 5 14.95 -7.81 -8.60
CA ARG A 5 15.06 -6.76 -7.58
C ARG A 5 15.81 -5.55 -8.15
N CYS A 6 15.56 -4.39 -7.56
CA CYS A 6 16.22 -3.15 -7.93
C CYS A 6 17.66 -3.16 -7.42
N ASP A 7 18.59 -2.78 -8.29
CA ASP A 7 20.04 -2.67 -8.02
C ASP A 7 20.52 -1.22 -7.92
N ARG A 8 19.65 -0.26 -8.22
CA ARG A 8 19.92 1.18 -8.13
C ARG A 8 20.03 1.61 -6.66
N SER A 9 21.16 2.25 -6.33
CA SER A 9 21.42 2.74 -4.98
C SER A 9 20.77 4.07 -4.64
N ASP A 10 20.21 4.77 -5.63
CA ASP A 10 19.59 6.09 -5.48
C ASP A 10 18.06 6.04 -5.36
N ILE A 11 17.47 4.85 -5.27
CA ILE A 11 16.02 4.67 -5.09
C ILE A 11 15.72 3.73 -3.93
N ALA A 12 14.66 4.03 -3.19
CA ALA A 12 14.12 3.14 -2.16
C ALA A 12 13.07 2.21 -2.80
N ALA A 13 13.36 0.90 -2.82
CA ALA A 13 12.45 -0.10 -3.38
C ALA A 13 11.68 -0.81 -2.26
N HIS A 14 10.35 -0.71 -2.27
CA HIS A 14 9.45 -1.42 -1.36
C HIS A 14 8.71 -2.53 -2.11
N TYR A 15 8.78 -3.76 -1.59
CA TYR A 15 8.15 -4.92 -2.20
C TYR A 15 6.96 -5.37 -1.36
N ILE A 16 5.77 -5.20 -1.92
CA ILE A 16 4.51 -5.46 -1.22
C ILE A 16 3.82 -6.67 -1.88
N PRO A 17 3.45 -7.71 -1.12
CA PRO A 17 2.68 -8.84 -1.64
C PRO A 17 1.19 -8.47 -1.79
N ALA A 18 0.89 -7.51 -2.66
CA ALA A 18 -0.42 -6.86 -2.72
C ALA A 18 -1.59 -7.81 -2.96
N GLY A 19 -1.42 -8.81 -3.82
CA GLY A 19 -2.44 -9.83 -4.08
C GLY A 19 -2.77 -10.70 -2.88
N ASP A 20 -1.76 -11.09 -2.11
CA ASP A 20 -1.96 -11.90 -0.91
C ASP A 20 -2.64 -11.09 0.19
N LEU A 21 -2.19 -9.85 0.42
CA LEU A 21 -2.82 -8.94 1.38
C LEU A 21 -4.28 -8.62 1.01
N ALA A 22 -4.56 -8.42 -0.28
CA ALA A 22 -5.92 -8.17 -0.75
C ALA A 22 -6.83 -9.40 -0.58
N ARG A 23 -6.29 -10.60 -0.85
CA ARG A 23 -7.01 -11.86 -0.63
C ARG A 23 -7.33 -12.10 0.84
N GLU A 24 -6.41 -11.76 1.75
CA GLU A 24 -6.65 -11.80 3.20
C GLU A 24 -7.68 -10.76 3.65
N ALA A 25 -7.72 -9.59 3.01
CA ALA A 25 -8.73 -8.55 3.23
C ALA A 25 -10.09 -8.83 2.55
N GLY A 26 -10.20 -9.89 1.73
CA GLY A 26 -11.47 -10.41 1.23
C GLY A 26 -11.49 -10.84 -0.24
N ASP A 27 -10.85 -10.10 -1.16
CA ASP A 27 -10.77 -10.44 -2.59
C ASP A 27 -9.46 -9.87 -3.17
N GLU A 28 -8.74 -10.69 -3.94
CA GLU A 28 -7.49 -10.31 -4.62
C GLU A 28 -7.63 -9.06 -5.50
N LYS A 29 -8.84 -8.75 -5.98
CA LYS A 29 -9.15 -7.54 -6.78
C LYS A 29 -8.86 -6.23 -6.04
N PHE A 30 -8.76 -6.24 -4.71
CA PHE A 30 -8.42 -5.06 -3.92
C PHE A 30 -6.91 -4.80 -3.81
N SER A 31 -6.08 -5.47 -4.62
CA SER A 31 -4.63 -5.22 -4.70
C SER A 31 -4.27 -3.76 -4.93
N ASN A 32 -5.11 -3.01 -5.67
CA ASN A 32 -4.92 -1.59 -5.87
C ASN A 32 -5.04 -0.78 -4.57
N SER A 33 -6.01 -1.10 -3.72
CA SER A 33 -6.20 -0.46 -2.41
C SER A 33 -5.04 -0.76 -1.49
N VAL A 34 -4.53 -1.99 -1.49
CA VAL A 34 -3.29 -2.34 -0.78
C VAL A 34 -2.12 -1.45 -1.23
N MET A 35 -1.94 -1.27 -2.54
CA MET A 35 -0.85 -0.44 -3.04
C MET A 35 -1.02 1.05 -2.68
N VAL A 36 -2.24 1.59 -2.72
CA VAL A 36 -2.51 2.96 -2.25
C VAL A 36 -2.20 3.09 -0.75
N GLY A 37 -2.59 2.11 0.05
CA GLY A 37 -2.28 2.09 1.47
C GLY A 37 -0.77 2.08 1.73
N ALA A 38 -0.05 1.20 1.05
CA ALA A 38 1.41 1.15 1.16
C ALA A 38 2.06 2.47 0.71
N PHE A 39 1.55 3.11 -0.34
CA PHE A 39 2.02 4.43 -0.77
C PHE A 39 1.86 5.48 0.33
N LEU A 40 0.71 5.54 1.00
CA LEU A 40 0.45 6.47 2.12
C LEU A 40 1.34 6.22 3.35
N ALA A 41 1.90 5.02 3.50
CA ALA A 41 2.86 4.73 4.57
C ALA A 41 4.27 5.27 4.26
N VAL A 42 4.60 5.49 2.98
CA VAL A 42 5.90 6.03 2.52
C VAL A 42 5.82 7.53 2.27
N ARG A 43 4.62 8.03 1.98
CA ARG A 43 4.32 9.40 1.56
C ARG A 43 3.22 9.95 2.45
N ASP A 44 3.59 10.83 3.38
CA ASP A 44 2.69 11.44 4.36
C ASP A 44 2.06 12.75 3.87
N GLU A 45 2.26 13.10 2.60
CA GLU A 45 1.75 14.34 2.00
C GLU A 45 0.23 14.31 1.75
N LEU A 46 -0.42 13.15 1.92
CA LEU A 46 -1.87 12.97 1.76
C LEU A 46 -2.47 12.47 3.07
N ASP A 47 -3.46 13.21 3.59
CA ASP A 47 -4.23 12.77 4.75
C ASP A 47 -5.06 11.50 4.40
N PRO A 48 -4.85 10.38 5.11
CA PRO A 48 -5.59 9.14 4.89
C PRO A 48 -7.11 9.32 4.89
N ALA A 49 -7.64 10.27 5.67
CA ALA A 49 -9.07 10.53 5.74
C ALA A 49 -9.66 10.92 4.38
N TYR A 50 -8.91 11.64 3.52
CA TYR A 50 -9.38 11.97 2.17
C TYR A 50 -9.48 10.73 1.28
N ILE A 51 -8.56 9.78 1.42
CA ILE A 51 -8.57 8.54 0.65
C ILE A 51 -9.72 7.63 1.10
N GLU A 52 -9.92 7.51 2.42
CA GLU A 52 -11.08 6.78 2.97
C GLU A 52 -12.39 7.38 2.49
N GLN A 53 -12.52 8.72 2.51
CA GLN A 53 -13.71 9.41 2.02
C GLN A 53 -13.89 9.21 0.51
N ALA A 54 -12.80 9.20 -0.27
CA ALA A 54 -12.86 8.90 -1.70
C ALA A 54 -13.37 7.48 -1.97
N ILE A 55 -12.94 6.48 -1.19
CA ILE A 55 -13.45 5.11 -1.28
C ILE A 55 -14.96 5.09 -0.97
N ARG A 56 -15.38 5.69 0.14
CA ARG A 56 -16.80 5.76 0.53
C ARG A 56 -17.66 6.45 -0.53
N THR A 57 -17.13 7.47 -1.19
CA THR A 57 -17.87 8.24 -2.21
C THR A 57 -17.89 7.54 -3.56
N LEU A 58 -16.73 7.14 -4.09
CA LEU A 58 -16.59 6.62 -5.46
C LEU A 58 -17.00 5.16 -5.57
N VAL A 59 -16.61 4.33 -4.60
CA VAL A 59 -16.96 2.91 -4.54
C VAL A 59 -18.35 2.77 -3.96
N GLY A 60 -18.62 3.41 -2.82
CA GLY A 60 -19.90 3.30 -2.12
C GLY A 60 -21.10 3.77 -2.94
N ALA A 61 -20.93 4.74 -3.86
CA ALA A 61 -22.02 5.17 -4.74
C ALA A 61 -22.53 4.07 -5.69
N LYS A 62 -21.67 3.13 -6.08
CA LYS A 62 -22.03 2.05 -7.02
C LYS A 62 -22.14 0.69 -6.34
N ARG A 63 -21.30 0.45 -5.34
CA ARG A 63 -21.05 -0.84 -4.69
C ARG A 63 -20.79 -0.66 -3.20
N PRO A 64 -21.82 -0.34 -2.39
CA PRO A 64 -21.69 -0.15 -0.94
C PRO A 64 -21.08 -1.36 -0.22
N ASP A 65 -21.38 -2.57 -0.72
CA ASP A 65 -20.87 -3.84 -0.22
C ASP A 65 -19.34 -3.97 -0.32
N LEU A 66 -18.72 -3.18 -1.21
CA LEU A 66 -17.28 -3.21 -1.43
C LEU A 66 -16.52 -2.12 -0.66
N VAL A 67 -17.19 -1.27 0.11
CA VAL A 67 -16.52 -0.19 0.85
C VAL A 67 -15.62 -0.77 1.93
N GLU A 68 -16.15 -1.65 2.79
CA GLU A 68 -15.40 -2.18 3.93
C GLU A 68 -14.21 -3.05 3.51
N PRO A 69 -14.34 -4.02 2.56
CA PRO A 69 -13.19 -4.76 2.06
C PRO A 69 -12.11 -3.87 1.43
N ASN A 70 -12.51 -2.76 0.79
CA ASN A 70 -11.57 -1.83 0.18
C ASN A 70 -10.78 -1.04 1.23
N LEU A 71 -11.44 -0.63 2.32
CA LEU A 71 -10.78 0.00 3.48
C LEU A 71 -9.85 -0.99 4.21
N GLN A 72 -10.28 -2.24 4.40
CA GLN A 72 -9.42 -3.28 4.98
C GLN A 72 -8.16 -3.54 4.14
N ALA A 73 -8.31 -3.59 2.81
CA ALA A 73 -7.18 -3.71 1.90
C ALA A 73 -6.25 -2.48 1.96
N LEU A 74 -6.81 -1.27 2.05
CA LEU A 74 -6.04 -0.04 2.25
C LEU A 74 -5.20 -0.12 3.54
N ASP A 75 -5.81 -0.51 4.65
CA ASP A 75 -5.13 -0.63 5.94
C ASP A 75 -4.08 -1.75 5.94
N ALA A 76 -4.34 -2.87 5.28
CA ALA A 76 -3.35 -3.95 5.10
C ALA A 76 -2.10 -3.44 4.38
N GLY A 77 -2.27 -2.60 3.35
CA GLY A 77 -1.17 -1.95 2.64
C GLY A 77 -0.36 -1.01 3.53
N ARG A 78 -1.03 -0.15 4.30
CA ARG A 78 -0.38 0.77 5.25
C ARG A 78 0.40 0.00 6.32
N GLY A 79 -0.25 -1.01 6.90
CA GLY A 79 0.30 -1.86 7.96
C GLY A 79 1.52 -2.68 7.53
N TRP A 80 1.56 -3.11 6.26
CA TRP A 80 2.68 -3.90 5.73
C TRP A 80 4.02 -3.20 5.91
N LEU A 81 4.10 -1.91 5.57
CA LEU A 81 5.35 -1.15 5.63
C LEU A 81 5.69 -0.61 7.01
N THR A 82 4.69 -0.35 7.86
CA THR A 82 4.94 0.06 9.25
C THR A 82 5.42 -1.10 10.13
N GLY A 83 4.98 -2.34 9.83
CA GLY A 83 5.45 -3.57 10.50
C GLY A 83 6.77 -4.13 9.98
N HIS A 84 7.18 -3.76 8.75
CA HIS A 84 8.39 -4.27 8.07
C HIS A 84 9.38 -3.14 7.72
N ALA A 85 9.47 -2.09 8.53
CA ALA A 85 10.37 -0.96 8.30
C ALA A 85 11.84 -1.38 8.09
N SER A 86 12.24 -2.56 8.59
CA SER A 86 13.58 -3.14 8.46
C SER A 86 13.89 -3.82 7.12
N ASP A 87 12.90 -4.10 6.27
CA ASP A 87 13.11 -4.68 4.92
C ASP A 87 13.25 -3.61 3.83
N SER A 88 13.24 -2.33 4.23
CA SER A 88 13.69 -1.25 3.37
C SER A 88 15.21 -1.35 3.21
N ILE A 89 15.67 -1.75 2.03
CA ILE A 89 17.08 -1.63 1.68
C ILE A 89 17.39 -0.14 1.56
N SER A 90 17.77 0.47 2.68
CA SER A 90 18.24 1.84 2.77
C SER A 90 19.77 1.80 2.89
N VAL A 91 20.49 1.73 1.77
CA VAL A 91 21.95 1.87 1.78
C VAL A 91 22.28 3.34 1.54
N THR A 92 22.28 4.12 2.63
CA THR A 92 22.71 5.52 2.61
C THR A 92 24.22 5.60 2.40
N ARG A 93 24.67 6.27 1.33
CA ARG A 93 25.97 6.95 1.32
C ARG A 93 25.74 8.45 1.28
N SER A 94 26.29 9.14 2.27
CA SER A 94 26.53 10.59 2.24
C SER A 94 27.32 10.93 0.98
N THR A 95 26.77 11.83 0.17
CA THR A 95 27.50 12.45 -0.94
C THR A 95 28.36 13.59 -0.37
N PRO A 96 29.61 13.77 -0.83
CA PRO A 96 30.49 14.88 -0.42
C PRO A 96 30.03 16.24 -0.95
#